data_AF-A0A930U575-F1
#
_entry.id   AF-A0A930U575-F1
#
_cell.length_a   1.000
_cell.length_b   1.000
_cell.length_c   1.000
_cell.angle_alpha   90.00
_cell.angle_beta   90.00
_cell.angle_gamma   90.00
#
_symmetry.space_group_name_H-M   'P 1'
#
loop_
_entity.id
_entity.type
_entity.pdbx_description
1 polymer ?
#
loop_
_entity_poly.entity_id
_entity_poly.type
_entity_poly.pdbx_seq_one_letter_code
_entity_poly.pdbx_strand_id
1 'polypeptide(L)' 'MEESIKLSLEQEFSLRSFENQVRQMSREQAQEFLVKLYQQMMMREKMYQHFLKFEWGLEPGM' A
#
# COMPACT_ATOMS: atom_id res chain seq x y z
N MET A 1 -6.45 12.72 -14.84
CA MET A 1 -6.49 11.49 -14.01
C MET A 1 -5.21 10.68 -14.15
N GLU A 2 -4.58 10.59 -15.32
CA GLU A 2 -3.32 9.83 -15.45
C GLU A 2 -2.14 10.44 -14.67
N GLU A 3 -2.04 11.78 -14.57
CA GLU A 3 -0.96 12.42 -13.79
C GLU A 3 -1.11 12.23 -12.27
N SER A 4 -2.32 12.11 -11.74
CA SER A 4 -2.55 11.96 -10.29
C SER A 4 -2.21 10.56 -9.75
N ILE A 5 -1.92 9.59 -10.64
CA ILE A 5 -1.58 8.21 -10.28
C ILE A 5 -0.06 7.96 -10.45
N LYS A 6 0.66 8.89 -11.08
CA LYS A 6 2.12 8.80 -11.19
C LYS A 6 2.76 8.91 -9.81
N LEU A 7 3.81 8.13 -9.61
CA LEU A 7 4.63 8.25 -8.41
C LEU A 7 5.36 9.60 -8.43
N SER A 8 5.46 10.25 -7.28
CA SER A 8 6.40 11.36 -7.11
C SER A 8 7.85 10.85 -7.17
N LEU A 9 8.80 11.76 -7.37
CA LEU A 9 10.23 11.41 -7.37
C LEU A 9 10.65 10.69 -6.07
N GLU A 10 10.12 11.12 -4.94
CA GLU A 10 10.37 10.50 -3.63
C GLU A 10 9.78 9.10 -3.53
N GLN A 11 8.59 8.88 -4.12
CA GLN A 11 7.97 7.56 -4.16
C GLN A 11 8.73 6.61 -5.09
N GLU A 12 9.22 7.10 -6.23
CA GLU A 12 10.11 6.34 -7.12
C GLU A 12 11.44 5.98 -6.42
N PHE A 13 12.04 6.94 -5.71
CA PHE A 13 13.23 6.69 -4.91
C PHE A 13 12.97 5.63 -3.83
N SER A 14 11.86 5.75 -3.09
CA SER A 14 11.44 4.76 -2.10
C SER A 14 11.26 3.38 -2.71
N LEU A 15 10.65 3.29 -3.90
CA LEU A 15 10.48 2.03 -4.61
C LEU A 15 11.84 1.41 -4.98
N ARG A 16 12.79 2.23 -5.46
CA ARG A 16 14.15 1.78 -5.79
C ARG A 16 14.92 1.29 -4.55
N SER A 17 14.80 1.99 -3.42
CA SER A 17 15.39 1.56 -2.16
C SER A 17 14.80 0.23 -1.68
N PHE A 18 13.47 0.05 -1.82
CA PHE A 18 12.81 -1.20 -1.47
C PHE A 18 13.25 -2.36 -2.39
N GLU A 19 13.38 -2.13 -3.70
CA GLU A 19 13.90 -3.12 -4.65
C GLU A 19 15.28 -3.66 -4.24
N ASN A 20 16.19 -2.76 -3.83
CA ASN A 20 17.52 -3.16 -3.36
C ASN A 20 17.46 -4.02 -2.09
N GLN A 21 16.50 -3.78 -1.19
CA GLN A 21 16.29 -4.60 0.00
C GLN A 21 15.74 -5.98 -0.38
N VAL A 22 14.75 -6.05 -1.28
CA VAL A 22 14.17 -7.31 -1.75
C VAL A 22 15.22 -8.20 -2.41
N ARG A 23 16.15 -7.63 -3.19
CA ARG A 23 17.26 -8.37 -3.82
C ARG A 23 18.20 -9.05 -2.80
N GLN A 24 18.24 -8.58 -1.56
CA GLN A 24 19.07 -9.13 -0.49
C GLN A 24 18.33 -10.14 0.40
N MET A 25 17.01 -10.34 0.19
CA MET A 25 16.22 -11.27 1.00
C MET A 25 16.51 -12.72 0.61
N SER A 26 16.49 -13.61 1.61
CA SER A 26 16.36 -15.04 1.36
C SER A 26 14.98 -15.35 0.78
N ARG A 27 14.83 -16.55 0.20
CA ARG A 27 13.55 -17.02 -0.33
C ARG A 27 12.46 -17.04 0.75
N GLU A 28 12.80 -17.52 1.94
CA GLU A 28 11.90 -17.64 3.09
C GLU A 28 11.46 -16.24 3.57
N GLN A 29 12.41 -15.31 3.69
CA GLN A 29 12.12 -13.92 4.04
C GLN A 29 11.19 -13.26 3.02
N ALA A 30 11.46 -13.47 1.72
CA ALA A 30 10.62 -12.92 0.66
C ALA A 30 9.20 -13.50 0.70
N GLN A 31 9.04 -14.81 0.93
CA GLN A 31 7.73 -15.44 1.06
C GLN A 31 6.94 -14.88 2.25
N GLU A 32 7.57 -14.76 3.42
CA GLU A 32 6.94 -14.18 4.60
C GLU A 32 6.55 -12.71 4.37
N PHE A 33 7.44 -11.94 3.75
CA PHE A 33 7.19 -10.53 3.47
C PHE A 33 6.05 -10.33 2.46
N LEU A 34 5.95 -11.18 1.44
CA LEU A 34 4.87 -11.13 0.45
C LEU A 34 3.49 -11.35 1.08
N VAL A 35 3.37 -12.32 1.98
CA VAL A 35 2.10 -12.57 2.70
C VAL A 35 1.73 -11.38 3.58
N LYS A 36 2.71 -10.82 4.31
CA LYS A 36 2.51 -9.61 5.13
C LYS A 36 2.11 -8.41 4.28
N LEU A 37 2.77 -8.19 3.14
CA LEU A 37 2.45 -7.10 2.22
C LEU A 37 1.00 -7.21 1.73
N TYR A 38 0.56 -8.42 1.35
CA TYR A 38 -0.82 -8.64 0.92
C TYR A 38 -1.83 -8.34 2.05
N GLN A 39 -1.53 -8.74 3.28
CA GLN A 39 -2.35 -8.39 4.44
C GLN A 39 -2.45 -6.87 4.63
N GLN A 40 -1.34 -6.14 4.52
CA GLN A 40 -1.33 -4.68 4.62
C GLN A 40 -2.14 -4.01 3.49
N MET A 41 -2.08 -4.55 2.27
CA MET A 41 -2.91 -4.07 1.16
C MET A 41 -4.40 -4.20 1.45
N MET A 42 -4.85 -5.35 1.97
CA MET A 42 -6.27 -5.54 2.34
C MET A 42 -6.71 -4.57 3.45
N MET A 43 -5.86 -4.31 4.44
CA MET A 43 -6.18 -3.34 5.49
C MET A 43 -6.25 -1.91 4.97
N ARG A 44 -5.33 -1.53 4.08
CA ARG A 44 -5.33 -0.22 3.40
C ARG A 44 -6.59 -0.05 2.55
N GLU A 45 -7.03 -1.09 1.86
CA GLU A 45 -8.30 -1.07 1.10
C GLU A 45 -9.50 -0.82 2.01
N LYS A 46 -9.63 -1.58 3.11
CA LYS A 46 -10.72 -1.38 4.09
C LYS A 46 -10.71 0.04 4.66
N MET A 47 -9.53 0.58 4.95
CA MET A 47 -9.36 1.93 5.45
C MET A 47 -9.86 2.98 4.45
N TYR A 48 -9.49 2.85 3.17
CA TYR A 48 -10.01 3.75 2.13
C TYR A 48 -11.52 3.62 1.93
N GLN A 49 -12.06 2.40 1.96
CA GLN A 49 -13.50 2.19 1.86
C GLN A 49 -14.24 2.87 3.02
N HIS A 50 -13.72 2.74 4.24
CA HIS A 50 -14.29 3.41 5.42
C HIS A 50 -14.24 4.94 5.29
N PHE A 51 -13.08 5.51 4.92
CA PHE A 51 -12.96 6.95 4.71
C PHE A 51 -13.90 7.47 3.62
N LEU A 52 -14.03 6.77 2.49
CA LEU A 52 -14.95 7.16 1.43
C LEU A 52 -16.42 7.10 1.88
N LYS A 53 -16.81 6.08 2.64
CA LYS A 53 -18.18 5.98 3.18
C LYS A 53 -18.46 7.09 4.18
N PHE A 54 -17.49 7.43 5.03
CA PHE A 54 -17.60 8.53 5.98
C PHE A 54 -17.78 9.88 5.24
N GLU A 55 -16.90 10.19 4.29
CA GLU A 55 -16.99 11.42 3.47
C GLU A 55 -18.29 11.51 2.66
N TRP A 56 -18.87 10.38 2.26
CA TRP A 56 -20.16 10.34 1.55
C TRP A 56 -21.38 10.25 2.48
N GLY A 57 -21.21 10.27 3.81
CA GLY A 57 -22.30 10.18 4.78
C GLY A 57 -23.05 8.85 4.76
N LEU A 58 -22.41 7.78 4.29
CA LEU A 58 -22.98 6.42 4.19
C LEU A 58 -22.80 5.58 5.45
N GLU A 59 -22.00 6.05 6.40
CA GLU A 59 -21.95 5.48 7.74
C GLU A 59 -22.77 6.35 8.71
N PRO A 60 -23.62 5.75 9.57
CA PRO A 60 -24.33 6.49 10.59
C PRO A 60 -23.29 7.18 11.48
N GLY A 61 -23.45 8.48 11.70
CA GLY A 61 -22.56 9.25 12.57
C GLY A 61 -22.41 8.56 13.93
N MET A 62 -21.16 8.47 14.41
CA MET A 62 -20.88 8.15 15.81
C MET A 62 -21.64 9.09 16.74
#